data_AF-A0A6F9B3A8-F1
#
_entry.id   AF-A0A6F9B3A8-F1
#
_cell.length_a   1.000
_cell.length_b   1.000
_cell.length_c   1.000
_cell.angle_alpha   90.00
_cell.angle_beta   90.00
_cell.angle_gamma   90.00
#
_symmetry.space_group_name_H-M   'P 1'
#
loop_
_entity.id
_entity.type
_entity.pdbx_description
1 polymer ?
#
loop_
_entity_poly.entity_id
_entity_poly.type
_entity_poly.pdbx_seq_one_letter_code
_entity_poly.pdbx_strand_id
1 'polypeptide(L)'
;MQLDMLITDLAATVTYMGLCEEVRVMCSLARQQPITLKWIDDEGDPCTISSQMELEEAFRIYSRNRNSGLLLHVFPSIPMKPGMPCPGEDSEY
;
A
#
# COMPACT_ATOMS: atom_id res chain seq x y z
N MET A 1 -9.17 -3.63 17.61
CA MET A 1 -8.65 -2.37 17.04
C MET A 1 -9.56 -2.02 15.87
N GLN A 2 -9.94 -0.76 15.69
CA GLN A 2 -10.80 -0.39 14.57
C GLN A 2 -9.94 -0.39 13.30
N LEU A 3 -10.26 -1.28 12.35
CA LEU A 3 -9.69 -1.27 11.02
C LEU A 3 -10.54 -0.31 10.18
N ASP A 4 -10.00 0.86 9.88
CA ASP A 4 -10.65 1.80 8.97
C ASP A 4 -10.38 1.35 7.53
N MET A 5 -11.44 1.13 6.76
CA MET A 5 -11.36 0.85 5.32
C MET A 5 -11.71 2.12 4.56
N LEU A 6 -10.76 2.64 3.80
CA LEU A 6 -10.91 3.81 2.94
C LEU A 6 -10.86 3.37 1.48
N ILE A 7 -11.67 3.99 0.63
CA ILE A 7 -11.77 3.67 -0.79
C ILE A 7 -11.63 4.97 -1.58
N THR A 8 -10.74 4.96 -2.58
CA THR A 8 -10.54 6.06 -3.53
C THR A 8 -10.38 5.50 -4.94
N ASP A 9 -10.87 6.26 -5.92
CA ASP A 9 -10.72 5.95 -7.34
C ASP A 9 -9.57 6.79 -7.91
N LEU A 10 -8.56 6.11 -8.42
CA LEU A 10 -7.41 6.72 -9.06
C LEU A 10 -7.31 6.31 -10.52
N ALA A 11 -6.74 7.18 -11.34
CA ALA A 11 -6.43 6.83 -12.73
C ALA A 11 -5.43 5.66 -12.77
N ALA A 12 -5.58 4.75 -13.72
CA ALA A 12 -4.64 3.64 -13.92
C ALA A 12 -3.20 4.10 -14.22
N THR A 13 -3.03 5.37 -14.62
CA THR A 13 -1.74 6.02 -14.86
C THR A 13 -1.19 6.75 -13.63
N VAL A 14 -1.75 6.50 -12.43
CA VAL A 14 -1.28 7.14 -11.19
C VAL A 14 0.19 6.79 -10.96
N THR A 15 0.96 7.80 -10.56
CA THR A 15 2.36 7.60 -10.17
C THR A 15 2.44 7.20 -8.71
N TYR A 16 3.53 6.54 -8.32
CA TYR A 16 3.80 6.20 -6.92
C TYR A 16 3.79 7.43 -6.01
N MET A 17 4.34 8.57 -6.47
CA MET A 17 4.26 9.81 -5.70
C MET A 17 2.82 10.34 -5.58
N GLY A 18 2.02 10.24 -6.65
CA GLY A 18 0.61 10.62 -6.62
C GLY A 18 -0.20 9.74 -5.65
N LEU A 19 0.03 8.42 -5.69
CA LEU A 19 -0.57 7.47 -4.75
C LEU A 19 -0.19 7.81 -3.30
N CYS A 20 1.09 8.09 -3.03
CA CYS A 20 1.54 8.49 -1.70
C CYS A 20 0.83 9.75 -1.19
N GLU A 21 0.65 10.76 -2.04
CA GLU A 21 -0.03 11.99 -1.66
C GLU A 21 -1.52 11.75 -1.38
N GLU A 22 -2.19 10.95 -2.21
CA GLU A 22 -3.59 10.57 -2.00
C GLU A 22 -3.77 9.84 -0.67
N VAL A 23 -2.92 8.85 -0.37
CA VAL A 23 -2.95 8.12 0.90
C VAL A 23 -2.76 9.07 2.09
N ARG A 24 -1.86 10.05 1.98
CA ARG A 24 -1.67 11.04 3.04
C ARG A 24 -2.92 11.88 3.28
N VAL A 25 -3.57 12.32 2.22
CA VAL A 25 -4.82 13.08 2.29
C VAL A 25 -5.92 12.24 2.94
N MET A 26 -6.14 11.02 2.43
CA MET A 26 -7.17 10.11 2.94
C MET A 26 -6.97 9.75 4.41
N CYS A 27 -5.74 9.45 4.81
CA CYS A 27 -5.41 9.04 6.18
C CYS A 27 -5.06 10.22 7.10
N SER A 28 -5.24 11.47 6.64
CA SER A 28 -4.90 12.69 7.40
C SER A 28 -3.46 12.71 7.96
N LEU A 29 -2.50 12.21 7.18
CA LEU A 29 -1.09 12.10 7.55
C LEU A 29 -0.34 13.40 7.24
N ALA A 30 0.65 13.72 8.08
CA ALA A 30 1.52 14.86 7.80
C ALA A 30 2.36 14.63 6.53
N ARG A 31 2.64 15.70 5.79
CA ARG A 31 3.36 15.64 4.49
C ARG A 31 4.70 14.91 4.55
N GLN A 32 5.43 15.06 5.66
CA GLN A 32 6.76 14.44 5.85
C GLN A 32 6.71 13.13 6.65
N GLN A 33 5.54 12.68 7.09
CA GLN A 33 5.43 11.44 7.85
C GLN A 33 5.85 10.24 6.99
N PRO A 34 6.71 9.34 7.44
CA PRO A 34 6.99 8.13 6.68
C PRO A 34 5.72 7.29 6.51
N ILE A 35 5.57 6.64 5.35
CA ILE A 35 4.51 5.67 5.09
C ILE A 35 5.12 4.42 4.44
N THR A 36 4.57 3.26 4.78
CA THR A 36 4.83 2.00 4.07
C THR A 36 3.52 1.52 3.48
N LEU A 37 3.53 1.26 2.17
CA LEU A 37 2.39 0.70 1.45
C LEU A 37 2.69 -0.78 1.20
N LYS A 38 1.75 -1.64 1.57
CA LYS A 38 1.83 -3.07 1.27
C LYS A 38 0.58 -3.54 0.54
N TRP A 39 0.74 -4.49 -0.35
CA TRP A 39 -0.36 -5.23 -0.97
C TRP A 39 -0.13 -6.72 -0.73
N ILE A 40 -1.20 -7.51 -0.76
CA ILE A 40 -1.11 -8.96 -0.70
C ILE A 40 -1.10 -9.49 -2.13
N ASP A 41 -0.05 -10.21 -2.48
CA ASP A 41 0.09 -10.79 -3.82
C ASP A 41 -0.79 -12.03 -4.03
N ASP A 42 -0.59 -12.74 -5.15
CA ASP A 42 -1.35 -13.94 -5.47
C ASP A 42 -0.87 -15.21 -4.76
N GLU A 43 0.30 -15.15 -4.13
CA GLU A 43 0.83 -16.18 -3.23
C GLU A 43 0.37 -15.95 -1.78
N GLY A 44 -0.17 -14.77 -1.48
CA GLY A 44 -0.64 -14.38 -0.15
C GLY A 44 0.41 -13.63 0.67
N ASP A 45 1.54 -13.26 0.05
CA ASP A 45 2.64 -12.60 0.74
C ASP A 45 2.46 -11.07 0.76
N PRO A 46 2.79 -10.42 1.88
CA PRO A 46 2.76 -8.96 1.99
C PRO A 46 3.95 -8.34 1.25
N CYS A 47 3.69 -7.84 0.05
CA CYS A 47 4.67 -7.17 -0.80
C CYS A 47 4.65 -5.64 -0.57
N THR A 48 5.84 -5.03 -0.47
CA THR A 48 5.97 -3.57 -0.28
C THR A 48 5.95 -2.83 -1.62
N ILE A 49 5.28 -1.68 -1.68
CA ILE A 49 5.38 -0.73 -2.79
C ILE A 49 6.12 0.50 -2.30
N SER A 50 7.35 0.69 -2.80
CA SER A 50 8.24 1.78 -2.44
C SER A 50 8.73 2.60 -3.65
N SER A 51 8.34 2.19 -4.85
CA SER A 51 8.77 2.77 -6.13
C SER A 51 7.70 2.65 -7.20
N GLN A 52 7.87 3.41 -8.29
CA GLN A 52 6.99 3.34 -9.47
C GLN A 52 6.96 1.94 -10.08
N MET A 53 8.11 1.28 -10.17
CA MET A 53 8.24 -0.06 -10.76
C MET A 53 7.44 -1.11 -9.96
N GLU A 54 7.49 -1.05 -8.64
CA GLU A 54 6.73 -1.98 -7.77
C GLU A 54 5.23 -1.71 -7.86
N LEU A 55 4.80 -0.45 -8.01
CA LEU A 55 3.40 -0.11 -8.21
C LEU A 55 2.85 -0.66 -9.53
N GLU A 56 3.62 -0.50 -10.61
CA GLU A 56 3.26 -1.03 -11.92
C GLU A 56 3.17 -2.55 -11.91
N GLU A 57 4.08 -3.22 -11.20
CA GLU A 57 4.06 -4.67 -11.05
C GLU A 57 2.85 -5.15 -10.24
N ALA A 58 2.51 -4.45 -9.14
CA ALA A 58 1.30 -4.72 -8.37
C ALA A 58 0.05 -4.60 -9.25
N PHE A 59 -0.07 -3.54 -10.06
CA PHE A 59 -1.20 -3.39 -11.00
C PHE A 59 -1.22 -4.50 -12.05
N ARG A 60 -0.06 -4.88 -12.59
CA ARG A 60 0.05 -5.94 -13.60
C ARG A 60 -0.41 -7.29 -13.05
N ILE A 61 -0.04 -7.65 -11.83
CA ILE A 61 -0.46 -8.90 -11.18
C ILE A 61 -1.94 -8.83 -10.80
N TYR A 62 -2.38 -7.73 -10.17
CA TYR A 62 -3.75 -7.60 -9.70
C TYR A 62 -4.77 -7.65 -10.84
N SER A 63 -4.49 -6.96 -11.96
CA SER A 63 -5.36 -6.94 -13.15
C SER A 63 -5.54 -8.32 -13.80
N ARG A 64 -4.64 -9.28 -13.55
CA ARG A 64 -4.75 -10.65 -14.08
C ARG A 64 -5.64 -11.54 -13.21
N ASN A 65 -5.66 -11.27 -11.91
CA ASN A 65 -6.17 -12.19 -10.91
C ASN A 65 -7.46 -11.71 -10.24
N ARG A 66 -7.80 -10.41 -10.31
CA ARG A 66 -8.92 -9.80 -9.59
C ARG A 66 -9.64 -8.77 -10.49
N ASN A 67 -10.97 -8.77 -10.43
CA ASN A 67 -11.80 -7.72 -11.05
C ASN A 67 -12.12 -6.56 -10.07
N SER A 68 -11.46 -6.53 -8.90
CA SER A 68 -11.64 -5.50 -7.87
C SER A 68 -10.47 -4.50 -7.87
N GLY A 69 -10.63 -3.37 -7.16
CA GLY A 69 -9.55 -2.41 -6.94
C GLY A 69 -8.38 -3.00 -6.14
N LEU A 70 -7.19 -2.41 -6.27
CA LEU A 70 -5.99 -2.81 -5.54
C LEU A 70 -6.16 -2.53 -4.04
N LEU A 71 -6.15 -3.58 -3.22
CA LEU A 71 -6.19 -3.45 -1.76
C LEU A 71 -4.78 -3.11 -1.24
N LEU A 72 -4.68 -1.98 -0.53
CA LEU A 72 -3.44 -1.52 0.07
C LEU A 72 -3.57 -1.44 1.60
N HIS A 73 -2.64 -2.07 2.28
CA HIS A 73 -2.38 -1.87 3.70
C HIS A 73 -1.42 -0.69 3.86
N VAL A 74 -1.85 0.31 4.63
CA VAL A 74 -1.11 1.54 4.86
C VAL A 74 -0.61 1.58 6.29
N PHE A 75 0.71 1.65 6.45
CA PHE A 75 1.34 1.84 7.75
C PHE A 75 1.94 3.25 7.81
N PRO A 76 1.53 4.11 8.77
CA PRO A 76 2.05 5.47 8.90
C PRO A 76 3.43 5.50 9.59
N SER A 77 4.30 4.57 9.19
CA SER A 77 5.61 4.27 9.74
C SER A 77 6.47 3.52 8.70
N ILE A 78 7.71 3.23 9.05
CA ILE A 78 8.62 2.34 8.29
C ILE A 78 9.09 1.19 9.19
N PRO A 79 9.46 0.04 8.60
CA PRO A 79 10.05 -1.04 9.38
C PRO A 79 11.39 -0.60 9.96
N MET A 80 11.74 -1.11 11.15
CA MET A 80 13.00 -0.74 11.81
C MET A 80 14.24 -1.17 11.02
N LYS A 81 14.13 -2.26 10.26
CA LYS A 81 15.18 -2.82 9.40
C LYS A 81 14.55 -3.47 8.17
N PRO A 82 15.27 -3.60 7.04
CA PRO A 82 14.81 -4.41 5.91
C PRO A 82 14.43 -5.82 6.35
N GLY A 83 13.31 -6.34 5.85
CA GLY A 83 12.78 -7.67 6.18
C GLY A 83 12.04 -7.77 7.52
N MET A 84 11.96 -6.70 8.32
CA MET A 84 11.13 -6.66 9.52
C MET A 84 9.70 -6.17 9.19
N PRO A 85 8.69 -6.55 10.01
CA PRO A 85 7.35 -5.99 9.89
C PRO A 85 7.32 -4.49 10.24
N CYS A 86 6.34 -3.78 9.70
CA CYS A 86 6.04 -2.40 10.09
C CYS A 86 5.41 -2.36 11.49
N PRO A 87 5.64 -1.29 12.28
CA PRO A 87 4.84 -1.06 13.47
C PRO A 87 3.33 -1.05 13.14
N GLY A 88 2.58 -1.95 13.78
CA GLY A 88 1.14 -2.14 13.54
C GLY A 88 0.80 -3.18 12.46
N GLU A 89 1.79 -3.82 11.85
CA GLU A 89 1.59 -4.99 11.00
C GLU A 89 1.38 -6.22 11.89
N ASP A 90 0.13 -6.73 11.88
CA ASP A 90 -0.21 -7.98 12.56
C ASP A 90 0.36 -9.17 11.77
N SER A 91 0.75 -10.22 12.48
CA SER A 91 1.37 -11.41 11.89
C SER A 91 0.37 -12.43 11.32
N GLU A 92 -0.93 -12.15 11.39
CA GLU A 92 -1.98 -13.03 10.90
C GLU A 92 -2.78 -12.34 9.78
N TYR A 93 -2.49 -12.75 8.54
CA TYR A 93 -3.32 -12.49 7.36
C TYR A 93 -4.12 -13.75 7.01
#